data_AF-A0A521W0I4-F1
#
_entry.id   AF-A0A521W0I4-F1
#
_cell.length_a   1.000
_cell.length_b   1.000
_cell.length_c   1.000
_cell.angle_alpha   90.00
_cell.angle_beta   90.00
_cell.angle_gamma   90.00
#
_symmetry.space_group_name_H-M   'P 1'
#
loop_
_entity.id
_entity.type
_entity.pdbx_description
1 polymer ?
#
loop_
_entity_poly.entity_id
_entity_poly.type
_entity_poly.pdbx_seq_one_letter_code
_entity_poly.pdbx_strand_id
1 'polypeptide(L)' 'MIFNNPGGAPELACESCGCRWFDRQTNTCYECGTPVPQAEMDAYLKALQDFHAAKGIVVNAPRGRGE' A
#
# COMPACT_ATOMS: atom_id res chain seq x y z
N MET A 1 -6.10 -7.73 0.49
CA MET A 1 -5.03 -8.75 0.39
C MET A 1 -3.71 -8.10 0.03
N ILE A 2 -2.59 -8.67 0.47
CA ILE A 2 -1.24 -8.25 0.08
C ILE A 2 -0.61 -9.37 -0.75
N PHE A 3 0.02 -9.02 -1.87
CA PHE A 3 0.79 -9.95 -2.71
C PHE A 3 2.13 -9.34 -3.11
N ASN A 4 3.08 -10.17 -3.52
CA ASN A 4 4.39 -9.69 -3.99
C ASN A 4 4.38 -9.57 -5.51
N ASN A 5 4.83 -8.43 -6.03
CA ASN A 5 5.04 -8.26 -7.46
C ASN A 5 6.28 -9.05 -7.92
N PRO A 6 6.57 -9.14 -9.24
CA PRO A 6 7.74 -9.87 -9.74
C PRO A 6 9.09 -9.38 -9.20
N GLY A 7 9.17 -8.13 -8.72
CA GLY A 7 10.34 -7.58 -8.04
C GLY A 7 10.42 -7.92 -6.55
N GLY A 8 9.42 -8.62 -6.02
CA GLY A 8 9.29 -9.01 -4.62
C GLY A 8 8.74 -7.90 -3.70
N ALA A 9 8.32 -6.76 -4.25
CA ALA A 9 7.74 -5.68 -3.45
C ALA A 9 6.28 -6.01 -3.09
N PRO A 10 5.84 -5.75 -1.85
CA PRO A 10 4.46 -5.94 -1.46
C PRO A 10 3.57 -4.91 -2.15
N GLU A 11 2.41 -5.37 -2.63
CA GLU A 11 1.35 -4.58 -3.26
C GLU A 11 0.00 -4.93 -2.62
N LEU A 12 -0.87 -3.92 -2.49
CA LEU A 12 -2.22 -4.08 -1.97
C LEU A 12 -3.18 -4.43 -3.13
N ALA A 13 -4.12 -5.34 -2.89
CA ALA A 13 -5.25 -5.63 -3.77
C ALA A 13 -6.53 -5.76 -2.96
N CYS A 14 -7.65 -5.36 -3.56
CA CYS A 14 -8.96 -5.44 -2.93
C CYS A 14 -9.32 -6.89 -2.64
N GLU A 15 -9.73 -7.21 -1.40
CA GLU A 15 -10.23 -8.54 -1.03
C GLU A 15 -11.48 -8.95 -1.82
N SER A 16 -12.28 -7.98 -2.29
CA SER A 16 -13.56 -8.26 -2.95
C SER A 16 -13.45 -8.50 -4.45
N CYS A 17 -12.62 -7.73 -5.18
CA CYS A 17 -12.52 -7.83 -6.64
C CYS A 17 -11.10 -8.08 -7.16
N GLY A 18 -10.08 -8.05 -6.29
CA GLY A 18 -8.68 -8.24 -6.68
C GLY A 18 -8.03 -7.04 -7.40
N CYS A 19 -8.77 -5.95 -7.62
CA CYS A 19 -8.23 -4.73 -8.21
C CYS A 19 -7.16 -4.10 -7.30
N ARG A 20 -6.12 -3.55 -7.92
CA ARG A 20 -4.94 -2.95 -7.26
C ARG A 20 -5.00 -1.41 -7.23
N TRP A 21 -6.11 -0.85 -7.68
CA TRP A 21 -6.30 0.59 -7.82
C TRP A 21 -7.20 1.08 -6.70
N PHE A 22 -6.71 2.06 -5.94
CA PHE A 22 -7.40 2.60 -4.77
C PHE A 22 -7.57 4.11 -4.89
N ASP A 23 -8.76 4.58 -4.54
CA ASP A 23 -9.02 6.00 -4.31
C ASP A 23 -8.36 6.43 -2.99
N ARG A 24 -7.47 7.41 -3.07
CA ARG A 24 -6.69 7.90 -1.93
C ARG A 24 -7.43 8.93 -1.08
N GLN A 25 -8.53 9.48 -1.58
CA GLN A 25 -9.38 10.41 -0.83
C GLN A 25 -10.34 9.65 0.08
N THR A 26 -10.92 8.56 -0.40
CA THR A 26 -11.92 7.77 0.34
C THR A 26 -11.37 6.47 0.92
N ASN A 27 -10.14 6.10 0.57
CA ASN A 27 -9.50 4.85 0.97
C ASN A 27 -10.35 3.62 0.60
N THR A 28 -10.84 3.59 -0.65
CA THR A 28 -11.71 2.53 -1.19
C THR A 28 -11.12 1.97 -2.47
N CYS A 29 -11.48 0.74 -2.83
CA CYS A 29 -11.20 0.20 -4.15
C CYS A 29 -11.84 1.09 -5.22
N TYR A 30 -11.07 1.43 -6.25
CA TYR A 30 -11.53 2.28 -7.33
C TYR A 30 -12.61 1.61 -8.20
N GLU A 31 -12.55 0.28 -8.33
CA GLU A 31 -13.47 -0.47 -9.18
C GLU A 31 -14.79 -0.79 -8.50
N CYS A 32 -14.75 -1.39 -7.30
CA CYS A 32 -15.95 -1.88 -6.62
C CYS A 32 -16.40 -1.02 -5.43
N GLY A 33 -15.64 0.01 -5.05
CA GLY A 33 -15.96 0.90 -3.94
C GLY A 33 -15.78 0.29 -2.55
N THR A 34 -15.32 -0.95 -2.43
CA THR A 34 -15.08 -1.59 -1.12
C THR A 34 -14.06 -0.79 -0.32
N PRO A 35 -14.37 -0.38 0.93
CA PRO A 35 -13.40 0.32 1.78
C PRO A 35 -12.22 -0.58 2.11
N VAL A 36 -11.02 0.00 2.10
CA VAL A 36 -9.81 -0.70 2.55
C VAL A 36 -9.76 -0.64 4.08
N PRO A 37 -9.84 -1.78 4.77
CA PRO A 37 -9.77 -1.79 6.23
C PRO A 37 -8.44 -1.22 6.71
N GLN A 38 -8.46 -0.47 7.81
CA GLN A 38 -7.23 0.09 8.39
C GLN A 38 -6.21 -1.00 8.73
N ALA A 39 -6.66 -2.17 9.21
CA ALA A 39 -5.78 -3.30 9.49
C ALA A 39 -5.01 -3.80 8.25
N GLU A 40 -5.61 -3.75 7.05
CA GLU A 40 -4.90 -4.10 5.82
C GLU A 40 -3.88 -3.05 5.42
N MET A 41 -4.21 -1.76 5.62
CA MET A 41 -3.26 -0.67 5.42
C MET A 41 -2.06 -0.80 6.36
N ASP A 42 -2.29 -1.12 7.63
CA ASP A 42 -1.24 -1.31 8.64
C ASP A 42 -0.35 -2.51 8.29
N ALA A 43 -0.96 -3.63 7.88
CA ALA A 43 -0.24 -4.81 7.42
C ALA A 43 0.62 -4.51 6.17
N TYR A 44 0.08 -3.75 5.23
CA TYR A 44 0.80 -3.34 4.02
C TYR A 44 1.97 -2.42 4.35
N LEU A 45 1.78 -1.42 5.20
CA LEU A 45 2.84 -0.53 5.64
C LEU A 45 3.95 -1.29 6.36
N LYS A 46 3.61 -2.28 7.19
CA LYS A 46 4.59 -3.15 7.84
C LYS A 46 5.38 -3.98 6.83
N ALA A 47 4.71 -4.62 5.87
CA ALA A 47 5.37 -5.39 4.82
C ALA A 47 6.29 -4.52 3.96
N LEU A 48 5.87 -3.29 3.66
CA LEU A 48 6.65 -2.33 2.89
C LEU A 48 7.92 -1.90 3.65
N GLN A 49 7.81 -1.65 4.96
CA GLN A 49 8.96 -1.36 5.82
C GLN A 49 9.96 -2.52 5.84
N ASP A 50 9.48 -3.76 5.96
CA ASP A 50 10.33 -4.95 5.95
C ASP A 50 11.05 -5.13 4.61
N PHE A 51 10.35 -4.90 3.49
CA PHE A 51 10.94 -4.92 2.16
C PHE A 51 12.01 -3.83 2.00
N HIS A 52 11.75 -2.61 2.46
CA HIS A 52 12.71 -1.53 2.41
C HIS A 52 13.97 -1.84 3.21
N ALA A 53 13.82 -2.36 4.44
CA ALA A 53 14.93 -2.78 5.27
C ALA A 53 15.78 -3.88 4.60
N ALA A 54 15.12 -4.89 4.02
CA ALA A 54 15.80 -5.98 3.32
C ALA A 54 16.53 -5.54 2.05
N LYS A 55 16.03 -4.53 1.35
CA LYS A 55 16.62 -4.00 0.10
C LYS A 55 17.57 -2.82 0.32
N GLY A 56 17.73 -2.34 1.55
CA GLY A 56 18.49 -1.12 1.84
C GLY A 56 17.89 0.15 1.21
N ILE A 57 16.57 0.16 0.97
CA ILE A 57 15.87 1.32 0.40
C ILE A 57 15.66 2.35 1.52
N VAL A 58 16.25 3.54 1.34
CA VAL A 58 16.03 4.67 2.24
C VAL A 58 14.85 5.49 1.71
N VAL A 59 13.77 5.53 2.49
CA VAL A 59 12.63 6.40 2.19
C VAL A 59 13.05 7.86 2.38
N ASN A 60 12.74 8.70 1.39
CA ASN A 60 12.96 10.13 1.52
C ASN A 60 12.18 10.66 2.71
N ALA A 61 12.81 11.50 3.53
CA ALA A 61 12.10 12.26 4.54
C ALA A 61 10.94 13.03 3.87
N PRO A 62 9.76 13.13 4.52
CA PRO A 62 8.68 13.93 3.98
C PRO A 62 9.21 15.34 3.75
N ARG A 63 9.26 15.77 2.48
CA ARG A 63 9.53 17.17 2.18
C ARG A 63 8.36 17.94 2.77
N GLY A 64 8.61 18.71 3.82
CA GLY A 64 7.62 19.64 4.35
C GLY A 64 7.04 20.40 3.17
N ARG A 65 5.72 20.40 3.01
CA ARG A 65 5.07 21.33 2.08
C ARG A 65 5.43 22.71 2.64
N GLY A 66 6.35 23.39 1.96
CA GLY A 66 6.70 24.77 2.31
C GLY A 66 5.42 25.57 2.45
N GLU A 67 5.31 26.24 3.60
CA GLU A 67 4.24 27.18 3.94
C GLU A 67 4.18 28.35 2.95
#